data_AF-A0A3M1ZVF0-F1
#
_entry.id   AF-A0A3M1ZVF0-F1
#
_cell.length_a   1.000
_cell.length_b   1.000
_cell.length_c   1.000
_cell.angle_alpha   90.00
_cell.angle_beta   90.00
_cell.angle_gamma   90.00
#
_symmetry.space_group_name_H-M   'P 1'
#
loop_
_entity.id
_entity.type
_entity.pdbx_description
1 polymer ?
#
loop_
_entity_poly.entity_id
_entity_poly.type
_entity_poly.pdbx_seq_one_letter_code
_entity_poly.pdbx_strand_id
1 'polypeptide(L)'
;MTGRFTRRAFVRTLPAVPAVAAGCGGHGTSKKEWTASFVGPSPDRGHLVRDGSAASAAVAETIRTEVVIVGAGVAGAAAVWHLARAGVRDLWVLELEDRTGGTAASETLPRSPHP
;
A
#
# COMPACT_ATOMS: atom_id res chain seq x y z
N MET A 1 13.64 -44.75 -21.65
CA MET A 1 13.89 -43.29 -21.58
C MET A 1 12.55 -42.57 -21.69
N THR A 2 11.97 -42.15 -20.58
CA THR A 2 10.65 -41.51 -20.52
C THR A 2 10.80 -39.99 -20.65
N GLY A 3 10.39 -39.43 -21.80
CA GLY A 3 10.44 -38.00 -22.06
C GLY A 3 9.44 -37.25 -21.19
N ARG A 4 9.92 -36.36 -20.31
CA ARG A 4 9.07 -35.49 -19.50
C ARG A 4 8.53 -34.36 -20.36
N PHE A 5 7.29 -34.49 -20.84
CA PHE A 5 6.58 -33.37 -21.45
C PHE A 5 6.32 -32.29 -20.39
N THR A 6 6.96 -31.13 -20.53
CA THR A 6 6.72 -29.98 -19.65
C THR A 6 5.47 -29.25 -20.11
N ARG A 7 4.69 -28.67 -19.18
CA ARG A 7 3.44 -27.92 -19.47
C ARG A 7 3.57 -26.89 -20.59
N ARG A 8 4.76 -26.30 -20.74
CA ARG A 8 5.09 -25.30 -21.77
C ARG A 8 5.13 -25.88 -23.20
N ALA A 9 5.41 -27.17 -23.37
CA ALA A 9 5.43 -27.82 -24.69
C ALA A 9 4.02 -28.14 -25.21
N PHE A 10 3.10 -28.51 -24.32
CA PHE A 10 1.72 -28.86 -24.66
C PHE A 10 0.91 -27.66 -25.22
N VAL A 11 1.15 -26.46 -24.68
CA VAL A 11 0.47 -25.23 -25.14
C VAL A 11 0.93 -24.81 -26.55
N ARG A 12 2.12 -25.22 -26.99
CA ARG A 12 2.69 -24.80 -28.28
C ARG A 12 2.27 -25.70 -29.45
N THR A 13 1.66 -26.85 -29.19
CA THR A 13 1.33 -27.86 -30.22
C THR A 13 -0.15 -27.92 -30.59
N LEU A 14 -1.00 -27.03 -30.09
CA LEU A 14 -2.38 -26.92 -30.57
C LEU A 14 -2.39 -26.17 -31.92
N PRO A 15 -2.85 -26.81 -33.02
CA PRO A 15 -2.97 -26.14 -34.30
C PRO A 15 -4.03 -25.05 -34.20
N ALA A 16 -3.65 -23.81 -34.50
CA ALA A 16 -4.57 -22.69 -34.59
C ALA A 16 -5.61 -22.98 -35.70
N VAL A 17 -6.88 -23.08 -35.31
CA VAL A 17 -8.01 -23.09 -36.25
C VAL A 17 -8.22 -21.64 -36.72
N PRO A 18 -8.01 -21.30 -38.01
CA PRO A 18 -8.27 -19.96 -38.52
C PRO A 18 -9.68 -19.92 -39.11
N ALA A 19 -10.70 -19.92 -38.27
CA ALA A 19 -12.07 -19.74 -38.74
C ALA A 19 -12.96 -19.24 -37.60
N VAL A 20 -13.02 -17.91 -37.45
CA VAL A 20 -14.21 -17.04 -37.37
C VAL A 20 -13.68 -15.66 -36.95
N ALA A 21 -13.12 -14.91 -37.90
CA ALA A 21 -12.74 -13.50 -37.72
C ALA A 21 -13.83 -12.56 -38.26
N ALA A 22 -15.10 -12.87 -38.03
CA ALA A 22 -16.24 -12.08 -38.52
C ALA A 22 -17.34 -11.85 -37.47
N GLY A 23 -17.02 -11.99 -36.17
CA GLY A 23 -17.98 -11.79 -35.07
C GLY A 23 -17.69 -10.60 -34.16
N CYS A 24 -16.48 -10.03 -34.17
CA CYS A 24 -16.15 -8.86 -33.38
C CYS A 24 -16.35 -7.59 -34.21
N GLY A 25 -17.58 -7.35 -34.67
CA GLY A 25 -18.01 -6.03 -35.07
C GLY A 25 -17.82 -5.11 -33.86
N GLY A 26 -16.87 -4.18 -33.98
CA GLY A 26 -16.43 -3.30 -32.91
C GLY A 26 -17.62 -2.56 -32.31
N HIS A 27 -18.15 -3.11 -31.21
CA HIS A 27 -18.90 -2.31 -30.27
C HIS A 27 -17.89 -1.29 -29.79
N GLY A 28 -18.01 -0.06 -30.29
CA GLY A 28 -17.25 1.08 -29.84
C GLY A 28 -17.47 1.18 -28.35
N THR A 29 -16.60 0.52 -27.59
CA THR A 29 -16.50 0.75 -26.17
C THR A 29 -15.92 2.14 -26.09
N SER A 30 -16.79 3.14 -26.02
CA SER A 30 -16.47 4.39 -25.38
C SER A 30 -15.76 3.98 -24.09
N LYS A 31 -14.42 4.06 -24.06
CA LYS A 31 -13.64 3.73 -22.87
C LYS A 31 -14.10 4.74 -21.84
N LYS A 32 -15.02 4.32 -20.98
CA LYS A 32 -15.47 5.14 -19.88
C LYS A 32 -14.24 5.38 -19.04
N GLU A 33 -13.76 6.61 -19.02
CA GLU A 33 -12.61 6.99 -18.23
C GLU A 33 -13.01 6.91 -16.76
N TRP A 34 -12.34 6.03 -16.02
CA TRP A 34 -12.49 5.92 -14.58
C TRP A 34 -11.31 6.64 -13.94
N THR A 35 -11.59 7.67 -13.15
CA THR A 35 -10.60 8.24 -12.25
C THR A 35 -10.47 7.29 -11.06
N ALA A 36 -9.33 6.63 -10.93
CA ALA A 36 -8.97 5.84 -9.77
C ALA A 36 -7.95 6.62 -8.93
N SER A 37 -8.09 6.55 -7.61
CA SER A 37 -7.15 7.14 -6.67
C SER A 37 -6.92 6.18 -5.51
N PHE A 38 -5.76 6.31 -4.86
CA PHE A 38 -5.53 5.68 -3.57
C PHE A 38 -6.30 6.45 -2.50
N VAL A 39 -7.05 5.73 -1.66
CA VAL A 39 -7.88 6.26 -0.58
C VAL A 39 -7.35 5.84 0.80
N GLY A 40 -6.09 5.44 0.86
CA GLY A 40 -5.43 4.94 2.07
C GLY A 40 -4.01 5.50 2.18
N PRO A 41 -3.06 4.75 2.76
CA PRO A 41 -1.68 5.19 2.90
C PRO A 41 -1.08 5.68 1.57
N SER A 42 -0.25 6.72 1.65
CA SER A 42 0.38 7.34 0.49
C SER A 42 1.46 6.42 -0.07
N PRO A 43 1.34 5.95 -1.33
CA PRO A 43 2.38 5.15 -1.97
C PRO A 43 3.70 5.92 -2.07
N ASP A 44 3.63 7.23 -2.35
CA ASP A 44 4.82 8.06 -2.50
C ASP A 44 5.63 8.12 -1.20
N ARG A 45 4.96 8.36 -0.07
CA ARG A 45 5.62 8.33 1.26
C ARG A 45 6.19 6.94 1.57
N GLY A 46 5.42 5.88 1.29
CA GLY A 46 5.89 4.51 1.47
C GLY A 46 7.13 4.19 0.62
N HIS A 47 7.19 4.68 -0.62
CA HIS A 47 8.35 4.53 -1.49
C HIS A 47 9.57 5.30 -0.97
N LEU A 48 9.39 6.50 -0.41
CA LEU A 48 10.50 7.25 0.18
C LEU A 48 11.20 6.47 1.30
N VAL A 49 10.43 5.81 2.15
CA VAL A 49 10.96 4.95 3.24
C VAL A 49 11.56 3.67 2.67
N ARG A 50 10.86 3.00 1.75
CA ARG A 50 11.29 1.73 1.14
C ARG A 50 12.59 1.87 0.35
N ASP A 51 12.72 2.93 -0.44
CA ASP A 51 13.90 3.21 -1.26
C ASP A 51 15.03 3.87 -0.46
N GLY A 52 14.77 4.24 0.80
CA GLY A 52 15.73 4.93 1.65
C GLY A 52 16.04 6.36 1.20
N SER A 53 15.29 6.92 0.25
CA SER A 53 15.49 8.30 -0.22
C SER A 53 15.15 9.34 0.84
N ALA A 54 14.33 8.99 1.84
CA ALA A 54 14.16 9.84 3.01
C ALA A 54 15.45 9.97 3.84
N ALA A 55 16.31 8.95 3.85
CA ALA A 55 17.55 8.94 4.64
C ALA A 55 18.71 9.67 3.96
N SER A 56 18.61 9.98 2.66
CA SER A 56 19.63 10.75 1.93
C SER A 56 19.44 12.26 2.02
N ALA A 57 18.30 12.73 2.55
CA ALA A 57 18.07 14.14 2.82
C ALA A 57 19.00 14.63 3.95
N ALA A 58 19.41 15.91 3.87
CA ALA A 58 20.15 16.54 4.95
C ALA A 58 19.27 16.56 6.22
N VAL A 59 19.88 16.21 7.36
CA VAL A 59 19.20 16.23 8.66
C VAL A 59 18.81 17.67 9.00
N ALA A 60 17.51 17.95 9.06
CA ALA A 60 16.99 19.28 9.39
C ALA A 60 17.13 19.58 10.90
N GLU A 61 16.89 18.57 11.74
CA GLU A 61 16.92 18.70 13.19
C GLU A 61 17.35 17.38 13.84
N THR A 62 18.08 17.45 14.95
CA THR A 62 18.39 16.29 15.79
C THR A 62 17.78 16.50 17.16
N ILE A 63 16.81 15.65 17.50
CA ILE A 63 16.10 15.68 18.77
C ILE A 63 16.62 14.54 19.65
N ARG A 64 16.95 14.84 20.90
CA ARG A 64 17.22 13.83 21.93
C ARG A 64 15.96 13.67 22.78
N THR A 65 15.52 12.43 22.93
CA THR A 65 14.35 12.04 23.72
C THR A 65 14.66 10.71 24.40
N GLU A 66 14.02 10.44 25.55
CA GLU A 66 14.13 9.16 26.25
C GLU A 66 13.53 8.01 25.42
N VAL A 67 12.34 8.21 24.86
CA VAL A 67 11.66 7.21 24.02
C VAL A 67 11.14 7.83 22.72
N VAL A 68 11.32 7.11 21.61
CA VAL A 68 10.63 7.40 20.34
C VAL A 68 9.80 6.19 19.92
N ILE A 69 8.55 6.43 19.55
CA ILE A 69 7.61 5.44 19.02
C ILE A 69 7.35 5.77 17.56
N VAL A 70 7.61 4.81 16.67
CA VAL A 70 7.39 4.95 15.23
C VAL A 70 6.08 4.25 14.87
N GLY A 71 5.11 5.04 14.41
CA GLY A 71 3.73 4.66 14.11
C GLY A 71 2.76 5.06 15.21
N ALA A 72 1.73 5.82 14.85
CA ALA A 72 0.61 6.26 15.70
C ALA A 72 -0.67 5.45 15.43
N GLY A 73 -0.54 4.17 15.07
CA GLY A 73 -1.63 3.21 15.04
C GLY A 73 -2.03 2.72 16.44
N VAL A 74 -2.93 1.73 16.50
CA VAL A 74 -3.42 1.17 17.78
C VAL A 74 -2.28 0.70 18.70
N ALA A 75 -1.25 0.06 18.13
CA ALA A 75 -0.09 -0.41 18.90
C ALA A 75 0.74 0.76 19.47
N GLY A 76 0.98 1.80 18.67
CA GLY A 76 1.71 2.99 19.10
C GLY A 76 0.95 3.77 20.17
N ALA A 77 -0.36 3.98 19.97
CA ALA A 77 -1.23 4.61 20.96
C ALA A 77 -1.25 3.83 22.29
N ALA A 78 -1.33 2.49 22.23
CA ALA A 78 -1.23 1.65 23.42
C ALA A 78 0.13 1.78 24.11
N ALA A 79 1.23 1.79 23.35
CA ALA A 79 2.57 1.96 23.90
C ALA A 79 2.74 3.31 24.61
N VAL A 80 2.28 4.41 24.00
CA VAL A 80 2.25 5.75 24.61
C VAL A 80 1.47 5.72 25.91
N TRP A 81 0.26 5.16 25.90
CA TRP A 81 -0.60 5.08 27.07
C TRP A 81 0.06 4.31 28.22
N HIS A 82 0.67 3.16 27.92
CA HIS A 82 1.37 2.35 28.91
C HIS A 82 2.58 3.08 29.50
N LEU A 83 3.42 3.69 28.66
CA LEU A 83 4.63 4.40 29.11
C LEU A 83 4.29 5.67 29.91
N ALA A 84 3.31 6.45 29.45
CA ALA A 84 2.86 7.63 30.17
C ALA A 84 2.33 7.28 31.57
N ARG A 85 1.61 6.17 31.70
CA ARG A 85 1.14 5.65 33.01
C ARG A 85 2.27 5.14 33.90
N ALA A 86 3.35 4.64 33.30
CA ALA A 86 4.55 4.25 34.04
C ALA A 86 5.42 5.46 34.47
N GLY A 87 5.02 6.67 34.10
CA GLY A 87 5.70 7.90 34.49
C GLY A 87 6.73 8.41 33.48
N VAL A 88 6.86 7.76 32.32
CA VAL A 88 7.70 8.26 31.22
C VAL A 88 7.02 9.49 30.62
N ARG A 89 7.72 10.62 30.59
CA ARG A 89 7.19 11.91 30.12
C ARG A 89 7.88 12.40 28.86
N ASP A 90 9.15 12.06 28.67
CA ASP A 90 9.94 12.45 27.51
C ASP A 90 9.79 11.41 26.39
N LEU A 91 8.71 11.55 25.63
CA LEU A 91 8.35 10.62 24.57
C LEU A 91 7.93 11.36 23.30
N TRP A 92 8.33 10.82 22.16
CA TRP A 92 7.93 11.28 20.83
C TRP A 92 7.22 10.18 20.07
N VAL A 93 6.15 10.53 19.35
CA VAL A 93 5.45 9.61 18.44
C VAL A 93 5.53 10.19 17.04
N LEU A 94 6.01 9.41 16.10
CA LEU A 94 6.15 9.79 14.70
C LEU A 94 5.19 8.96 13.85
N GLU A 95 4.35 9.60 13.05
CA GLU A 95 3.44 8.96 12.10
C GLU A 95 3.83 9.37 10.68
N LEU A 96 3.78 8.41 9.75
CA LEU A 96 4.14 8.66 8.36
C LEU A 96 3.02 9.42 7.64
N GLU A 97 1.77 9.13 7.99
CA GLU A 97 0.59 9.74 7.40
C GLU A 97 0.11 11.00 8.16
N ASP A 98 -0.74 11.81 7.53
CA ASP A 98 -1.23 13.07 8.11
C ASP A 98 -2.18 12.85 9.30
N ARG A 99 -2.65 11.61 9.51
CA ARG A 99 -3.58 11.24 10.58
C ARG A 99 -3.11 10.01 11.32
N THR A 100 -3.29 10.03 12.63
CA THR A 100 -3.09 8.88 13.51
C THR A 100 -4.20 7.84 13.33
N GLY A 101 -3.98 6.62 13.82
CA GLY A 101 -4.94 5.52 13.82
C GLY A 101 -4.47 4.32 13.01
N GLY A 102 -3.54 4.52 12.07
CA GLY A 102 -3.04 3.46 11.19
C GLY A 102 -4.19 2.77 10.45
N THR A 103 -4.20 1.45 10.42
CA THR A 103 -5.28 0.66 9.78
C THR A 103 -6.63 0.74 10.50
N ALA A 104 -6.68 1.27 11.72
CA ALA A 104 -7.92 1.45 12.49
C ALA A 104 -8.56 2.83 12.29
N ALA A 105 -7.95 3.70 11.46
CA ALA A 105 -8.52 5.01 11.15
C ALA A 105 -9.84 4.85 10.39
N SER A 106 -10.91 5.44 10.92
CA SER A 106 -12.19 5.51 10.21
C SER A 106 -12.19 6.67 9.22
N GLU A 107 -12.78 6.48 8.05
CA GLU A 107 -13.00 7.54 7.09
C GLU A 107 -14.38 7.41 6.44
N THR A 108 -15.01 8.53 6.12
CA THR A 108 -16.24 8.50 5.33
C THR A 108 -15.89 8.44 3.85
N LEU A 109 -16.12 7.29 3.24
CA LEU A 109 -15.95 7.14 1.79
C LEU A 109 -17.24 7.57 1.09
N PRO A 110 -17.17 8.09 -0.16
CA PRO A 110 -18.36 8.42 -0.95
C PRO A 110 -19.34 7.26 -1.18
N ARG A 111 -18.93 6.03 -0.86
CA ARG A 111 -19.69 4.80 -1.07
C ARG A 111 -20.13 4.11 0.24
N SER A 112 -19.57 4.49 1.39
CA SER A 112 -19.98 3.98 2.71
C SER A 112 -19.54 4.95 3.82
N PRO A 113 -20.43 5.27 4.78
CA PRO A 113 -20.12 6.24 5.84
C PRO A 113 -18.97 5.80 6.77
N HIS A 114 -18.77 4.48 6.92
CA HIS A 114 -17.77 3.87 7.79
C HIS A 114 -17.27 2.55 7.16
N PRO A 115 -15.99 2.43 6.75
CA PRO A 115 -15.33 1.15 6.46
C PRO A 115 -14.93 0.41 7.74
#